data_AF-A0A7U9RIH5-F1
#
_entry.id   AF-A0A7U9RIH5-F1
#
_cell.length_a   1.000
_cell.length_b   1.000
_cell.length_c   1.000
_cell.angle_alpha   90.00
_cell.angle_beta   90.00
_cell.angle_gamma   90.00
#
_symmetry.space_group_name_H-M   'P 1'
#
loop_
_entity.id
_entity.type
_entity.pdbx_description
1 polymer ?
#
loop_
_entity_poly.entity_id
_entity_poly.type
_entity_poly.pdbx_seq_one_letter_code
_entity_poly.pdbx_strand_id
1 'polypeptide(L)'
;MSENKHDNLRTFQFFLSKIEYLYFHYSSFEIDRRYRDAALDFVIQNCFMICVEHRGNIQGPEDQFLQICFQNKRRMPTIINYVKYSIFDPESFLNDIIVYINAELATHLPDNDPYTLLYDQYYLQTQDWVEEKIKLILERLHQNEYKSNLYSNILIIFIRLIKYGFPEEILLHAEEYMISNVKQGNSNILDDCIASDNAEEIKKCKEIIHRINCQIRSSRESLRTEDILKILSNNESWAKELINYWDTNRQQIPHEIQMLSYIDADFWLQKILNSNAENIHHFRMFINGLYPDNVIRGNADDDMLIIQSIINRLKSYTDSDKIKNMQLMWLKEQLSKIYQQHIGYMKKNSQ
;
A
#
# COMPACT_ATOMS: atom_id res chain seq x y z
N MET A 1 23.31 -50.33 -27.37
CA MET A 1 22.83 -50.43 -25.97
C MET A 1 22.76 -49.01 -25.42
N SER A 2 21.55 -48.46 -25.29
CA SER A 2 21.32 -47.07 -24.91
C SER A 2 21.57 -46.86 -23.43
N GLU A 3 22.53 -46.00 -23.08
CA GLU A 3 22.69 -45.44 -21.74
C GLU A 3 21.46 -44.57 -21.39
N ASN A 4 20.35 -45.18 -21.01
CA ASN A 4 19.28 -44.47 -20.29
C ASN A 4 19.77 -44.26 -18.85
N LYS A 5 20.61 -43.24 -18.65
CA LYS A 5 21.08 -42.82 -17.33
C LYS A 5 19.88 -42.50 -16.44
N HIS A 6 19.96 -42.94 -15.19
CA HIS A 6 18.99 -42.76 -14.11
C HIS A 6 18.80 -41.28 -13.67
N ASP A 7 18.80 -40.33 -14.58
CA ASP A 7 18.87 -38.89 -14.28
C ASP A 7 17.59 -38.39 -13.60
N ASN A 8 16.43 -38.96 -13.93
CA ASN A 8 15.16 -38.66 -13.26
C ASN A 8 15.15 -39.17 -11.81
N LEU A 9 15.63 -40.38 -11.57
CA LEU A 9 15.66 -40.97 -10.22
C LEU A 9 16.67 -40.27 -9.32
N ARG A 10 17.85 -39.91 -9.86
CA ARG A 10 18.88 -39.14 -9.13
C ARG A 10 18.42 -37.73 -8.80
N THR A 11 17.68 -37.08 -9.72
CA THR A 11 17.09 -35.76 -9.48
C THR A 11 15.99 -35.84 -8.41
N PHE A 12 15.17 -36.89 -8.43
CA PHE A 12 14.18 -37.11 -7.39
C PHE A 12 14.81 -37.40 -6.02
N GLN A 13 15.85 -38.22 -5.95
CA GLN A 13 16.63 -38.44 -4.72
C GLN A 13 17.26 -37.15 -4.19
N PHE A 14 17.77 -36.30 -5.08
CA PHE A 14 18.30 -34.99 -4.72
C PHE A 14 17.21 -34.04 -4.18
N PHE A 15 16.02 -34.05 -4.78
CA PHE A 15 14.87 -33.33 -4.23
C PHE A 15 14.49 -33.84 -2.83
N LEU A 16 14.39 -35.16 -2.64
CA LEU A 16 14.03 -35.76 -1.35
C LEU A 16 14.99 -35.32 -0.22
N SER A 17 16.29 -35.32 -0.48
CA SER A 17 17.27 -34.89 0.54
C SER A 17 17.18 -33.40 0.88
N LYS A 18 16.76 -32.56 -0.07
CA LYS A 18 16.56 -31.13 0.14
C LYS A 18 15.24 -30.84 0.87
N ILE A 19 14.14 -31.48 0.46
CA ILE A 19 12.83 -31.23 1.07
C ILE A 19 12.73 -31.75 2.50
N GLU A 20 13.40 -32.86 2.83
CA GLU A 20 13.47 -33.37 4.20
C GLU A 20 14.06 -32.33 5.17
N TYR A 21 15.16 -31.68 4.76
CA TYR A 21 15.79 -30.62 5.55
C TYR A 21 14.91 -29.38 5.68
N LEU A 22 14.28 -28.94 4.58
CA LEU A 22 13.35 -27.81 4.60
C LEU A 22 12.13 -28.10 5.48
N TYR A 23 11.59 -29.32 5.42
CA TYR A 23 10.44 -29.75 6.21
C TYR A 23 10.74 -29.75 7.71
N PHE A 24 11.95 -30.18 8.11
CA PHE A 24 12.39 -30.15 9.50
C PHE A 24 12.33 -28.73 10.09
N HIS A 25 12.85 -27.73 9.35
CA HIS A 25 12.79 -26.32 9.76
C HIS A 25 11.39 -25.73 9.65
N TYR A 26 10.66 -26.06 8.59
CA TYR A 26 9.27 -25.61 8.43
C TYR A 26 8.40 -26.05 9.61
N SER A 27 8.61 -27.29 10.09
CA SER A 27 7.83 -27.88 11.18
C SER A 27 8.07 -27.21 12.53
N SER A 28 9.21 -26.53 12.72
CA SER A 28 9.55 -25.83 13.96
C SER A 28 9.01 -24.40 14.03
N PHE A 29 8.52 -23.84 12.92
CA PHE A 29 7.96 -22.49 12.89
C PHE A 29 6.50 -22.44 13.37
N GLU A 30 6.18 -21.36 14.10
CA GLU A 30 4.81 -21.02 14.47
C GLU A 30 4.12 -20.31 13.30
N ILE A 31 3.49 -21.10 12.42
CA ILE A 31 2.68 -20.62 11.29
C ILE A 31 1.19 -20.80 11.64
N ASP A 32 0.38 -19.79 11.35
CA ASP A 32 -1.08 -19.86 11.51
C ASP A 32 -1.65 -21.11 10.83
N ARG A 33 -2.43 -21.88 11.58
CA ARG A 33 -3.02 -23.16 11.15
C ARG A 33 -3.81 -23.04 9.85
N ARG A 34 -4.40 -21.88 9.57
CA ARG A 34 -5.17 -21.63 8.33
C ARG A 34 -4.33 -21.69 7.06
N TYR A 35 -3.05 -21.32 7.14
CA TYR A 35 -2.18 -21.21 5.97
C TYR A 35 -1.10 -22.30 5.91
N ARG A 36 -0.99 -23.12 6.97
CA ARG A 36 0.11 -24.08 7.15
C ARG A 36 0.22 -25.07 6.00
N ASP A 37 -0.87 -25.75 5.64
CA ASP A 37 -0.81 -26.79 4.61
C ASP A 37 -0.51 -26.19 3.22
N ALA A 38 -1.19 -25.10 2.87
CA ALA A 38 -0.96 -24.41 1.59
C ALA A 38 0.45 -23.78 1.47
N ALA A 39 1.01 -23.28 2.57
CA ALA A 39 2.38 -22.79 2.61
C ALA A 39 3.39 -23.94 2.48
N LEU A 40 3.13 -25.09 3.10
CA LEU A 40 3.97 -26.28 2.96
C LEU A 40 3.94 -26.81 1.52
N ASP A 41 2.78 -26.89 0.90
CA ASP A 41 2.64 -27.29 -0.50
C ASP A 41 3.46 -26.39 -1.43
N PHE A 42 3.42 -25.08 -1.20
CA PHE A 42 4.23 -24.12 -1.96
C PHE A 42 5.73 -24.33 -1.78
N VAL A 43 6.20 -24.62 -0.56
CA VAL A 43 7.61 -24.95 -0.27
C VAL A 43 8.03 -26.22 -1.01
N ILE A 44 7.19 -27.26 -0.98
CA ILE A 44 7.44 -28.53 -1.68
C ILE A 44 7.54 -28.29 -3.19
N GLN A 45 6.59 -27.57 -3.77
CA GLN A 45 6.56 -27.25 -5.20
C GLN A 45 7.76 -26.40 -5.62
N ASN A 46 8.13 -25.39 -4.83
CA ASN A 46 9.32 -24.57 -5.08
C ASN A 46 10.60 -25.41 -5.06
N CYS A 47 10.77 -26.23 -4.03
CA CYS A 47 11.93 -27.09 -3.90
C CYS A 47 12.04 -28.06 -5.09
N PHE A 48 10.92 -28.68 -5.48
CA PHE A 48 10.89 -29.58 -6.61
C PHE A 48 11.26 -28.88 -7.92
N MET A 49 10.62 -27.76 -8.24
CA MET A 49 10.92 -26.98 -9.45
C MET A 49 12.39 -26.58 -9.51
N ILE A 50 12.93 -26.00 -8.44
CA ILE A 50 14.31 -25.51 -8.42
C ILE A 50 15.31 -26.68 -8.54
N CYS A 51 15.02 -27.83 -7.91
CA CYS A 51 15.84 -29.04 -8.07
C CYS A 51 15.86 -29.54 -9.52
N VAL A 52 14.70 -29.59 -10.17
CA VAL A 52 14.57 -30.01 -11.57
C VAL A 52 15.27 -29.03 -12.51
N GLU A 53 15.07 -27.73 -12.33
CA GLU A 53 15.73 -26.68 -13.12
C GLU A 53 17.25 -26.76 -12.99
N HIS A 54 17.75 -26.91 -11.77
CA HIS A 54 19.19 -26.97 -11.49
C HIS A 54 19.84 -28.23 -12.04
N ARG A 55 19.25 -29.41 -11.81
CA ARG A 55 19.81 -30.71 -12.24
C ARG A 55 19.59 -30.98 -13.73
N GLY A 56 18.48 -30.52 -14.28
CA GLY A 56 18.15 -30.64 -15.70
C GLY A 56 18.78 -29.56 -16.58
N ASN A 57 19.46 -28.57 -16.00
CA ASN A 57 20.03 -27.42 -16.71
C ASN A 57 19.01 -26.74 -17.65
N ILE A 58 17.78 -26.58 -17.16
CA ILE A 58 16.66 -26.07 -17.95
C ILE A 58 16.82 -24.56 -18.14
N GLN A 59 17.03 -24.12 -19.38
CA GLN A 59 17.20 -22.70 -19.75
C GLN A 59 15.86 -21.95 -19.94
N GLY A 60 14.74 -22.66 -19.80
CA GLY A 60 13.40 -22.17 -20.09
C GLY A 60 12.94 -22.51 -21.51
N PRO A 61 11.64 -22.32 -21.82
CA PRO A 61 11.08 -22.58 -23.14
C PRO A 61 11.50 -21.51 -24.16
N GLU A 62 11.59 -21.89 -25.45
CA GLU A 62 11.92 -20.98 -26.56
C GLU A 62 10.76 -20.05 -26.95
N ASP A 63 9.52 -20.47 -26.68
CA ASP A 63 8.32 -19.67 -26.94
C ASP A 63 8.26 -18.45 -26.01
N GLN A 64 8.04 -17.26 -26.60
CA GLN A 64 8.11 -15.99 -25.88
C GLN A 64 7.06 -15.87 -24.77
N PHE A 65 5.84 -16.38 -25.00
CA PHE A 65 4.77 -16.35 -23.99
C PHE A 65 5.09 -17.32 -22.85
N LEU A 66 5.50 -18.56 -23.17
CA LEU A 66 5.91 -19.55 -22.17
C LEU A 66 7.17 -19.09 -21.41
N GLN A 67 8.06 -18.31 -22.03
CA GLN A 67 9.24 -17.76 -21.40
C GLN A 67 8.87 -16.69 -20.36
N ILE A 68 7.90 -15.81 -20.67
CA ILE A 68 7.32 -14.86 -19.71
C ILE A 68 6.70 -15.62 -18.53
N CYS A 69 5.89 -16.66 -18.79
CA CYS A 69 5.31 -17.49 -17.75
C CYS A 69 6.40 -18.17 -16.88
N PHE A 70 7.48 -18.67 -17.50
CA PHE A 70 8.58 -19.33 -16.81
C PHE A 70 9.40 -18.37 -15.93
N GLN A 71 9.60 -17.13 -16.38
CA GLN A 71 10.29 -16.07 -15.63
C GLN A 71 9.43 -15.55 -14.48
N ASN A 72 8.12 -15.41 -14.67
CA ASN A 72 7.20 -14.90 -13.67
C ASN A 72 6.83 -15.91 -12.58
N LYS A 73 7.24 -17.18 -12.70
CA LYS A 73 7.07 -18.16 -11.62
C LYS A 73 7.81 -17.68 -10.37
N ARG A 74 7.05 -17.48 -9.30
CA ARG A 74 7.56 -17.09 -7.99
C ARG A 74 8.49 -18.18 -7.45
N ARG A 75 9.73 -17.80 -7.15
CA ARG A 75 10.75 -18.69 -6.57
C ARG A 75 11.22 -18.12 -5.24
N MET A 76 11.27 -18.96 -4.21
CA MET A 76 11.79 -18.55 -2.89
C MET A 76 13.32 -18.41 -2.95
N PRO A 77 13.88 -17.21 -2.74
CA PRO A 77 15.33 -16.99 -2.78
C PRO A 77 16.10 -17.92 -1.85
N THR A 78 15.56 -18.20 -0.66
CA THR A 78 16.22 -19.08 0.31
C THR A 78 16.32 -20.52 -0.19
N ILE A 79 15.28 -21.02 -0.88
CA ILE A 79 15.31 -22.36 -1.49
C ILE A 79 16.27 -22.40 -2.69
N ILE A 80 16.34 -21.34 -3.50
CA ILE A 80 17.33 -21.24 -4.60
C ILE A 80 18.75 -21.39 -4.03
N ASN A 81 19.07 -20.60 -3.01
CA ASN A 81 20.39 -20.60 -2.40
C ASN A 81 20.74 -21.96 -1.78
N TYR A 82 19.76 -22.58 -1.14
CA TYR A 82 19.95 -23.90 -0.54
C TYR A 82 20.13 -25.02 -1.58
N VAL A 83 19.36 -24.99 -2.66
CA VAL A 83 19.45 -26.03 -3.70
C VAL A 83 20.73 -25.87 -4.54
N LYS A 84 21.07 -24.64 -4.96
CA LYS A 84 22.21 -24.39 -5.86
C LYS A 84 23.55 -24.29 -5.13
N TYR A 85 23.57 -23.71 -3.92
CA TYR A 85 24.80 -23.39 -3.21
C TYR A 85 24.90 -24.05 -1.83
N SER A 86 23.87 -24.79 -1.40
CA SER A 86 23.80 -25.39 -0.05
C SER A 86 23.94 -24.36 1.08
N ILE A 87 23.49 -23.12 0.84
CA ILE A 87 23.42 -22.04 1.81
C ILE A 87 21.97 -21.90 2.27
N PHE A 88 21.70 -22.09 3.56
CA PHE A 88 20.36 -21.99 4.13
C PHE A 88 20.39 -21.14 5.40
N ASP A 89 19.43 -20.23 5.51
CA ASP A 89 19.22 -19.38 6.67
C ASP A 89 17.76 -19.52 7.16
N PRO A 90 17.53 -20.02 8.38
CA PRO A 90 16.18 -20.26 8.89
C PRO A 90 15.32 -19.00 9.01
N GLU A 91 15.91 -17.85 9.38
CA GLU A 91 15.16 -16.59 9.53
C GLU A 91 14.68 -16.07 8.16
N SER A 92 15.56 -16.05 7.16
CA SER A 92 15.21 -15.69 5.78
C SER A 92 14.18 -16.66 5.19
N PHE A 93 14.26 -17.95 5.53
CA PHE A 93 13.29 -18.93 5.10
C PHE A 93 11.89 -18.68 5.68
N LEU A 94 11.80 -18.37 6.98
CA LEU A 94 10.55 -17.98 7.62
C LEU A 94 9.98 -16.69 7.00
N ASN A 95 10.84 -15.71 6.72
CA ASN A 95 10.42 -14.47 6.07
C ASN A 95 9.86 -14.72 4.66
N ASP A 96 10.51 -15.56 3.84
CA ASP A 96 9.99 -15.93 2.51
C ASP A 96 8.58 -16.57 2.60
N ILE A 97 8.35 -17.41 3.61
CA ILE A 97 7.04 -18.04 3.87
C ILE A 97 6.00 -16.98 4.26
N ILE A 98 6.33 -16.08 5.19
CA ILE A 98 5.40 -15.02 5.64
C ILE A 98 5.04 -14.10 4.47
N VAL A 99 6.01 -13.73 3.63
CA VAL A 99 5.78 -12.90 2.45
C VAL A 99 4.89 -13.60 1.42
N TYR A 100 5.04 -14.92 1.23
CA TYR A 100 4.12 -15.72 0.41
C TYR A 100 2.70 -15.75 1.01
N ILE A 101 2.58 -16.02 2.31
CA ILE A 101 1.28 -16.05 3.01
C ILE A 101 0.58 -14.70 2.83
N ASN A 102 1.26 -13.58 3.10
CA ASN A 102 0.63 -12.27 3.05
C ASN A 102 0.26 -11.81 1.63
N ALA A 103 1.02 -12.22 0.62
CA ALA A 103 0.79 -11.81 -0.76
C ALA A 103 -0.23 -12.68 -1.50
N GLU A 104 -0.27 -13.99 -1.21
CA GLU A 104 -1.03 -14.97 -1.99
C GLU A 104 -2.10 -15.68 -1.14
N LEU A 105 -1.75 -16.24 0.03
CA LEU A 105 -2.71 -17.05 0.78
C LEU A 105 -3.70 -16.22 1.59
N ALA A 106 -3.24 -15.10 2.14
CA ALA A 106 -4.03 -14.22 2.99
C ALA A 106 -4.78 -13.15 2.16
N THR A 107 -4.63 -13.21 0.84
CA THR A 107 -5.38 -12.45 -0.17
C THR A 107 -6.42 -13.33 -0.89
N HIS A 108 -6.29 -14.66 -0.86
CA HIS A 108 -7.31 -15.61 -1.35
C HIS A 108 -8.30 -15.99 -0.24
N LEU A 109 -9.59 -15.78 -0.51
CA LEU A 109 -10.69 -16.21 0.36
C LEU A 109 -10.95 -17.72 0.19
N PRO A 110 -11.44 -18.42 1.24
CA PRO A 110 -11.86 -19.82 1.09
C PRO A 110 -12.86 -20.03 -0.05
N ASP A 111 -12.85 -21.21 -0.69
CA ASP A 111 -13.77 -21.54 -1.79
C ASP A 111 -15.25 -21.45 -1.37
N ASN A 112 -15.53 -21.68 -0.08
CA ASN A 112 -16.88 -21.59 0.50
C ASN A 112 -17.21 -20.19 1.04
N ASP A 113 -16.33 -19.20 0.87
CA ASP A 113 -16.63 -17.82 1.24
C ASP A 113 -17.79 -17.30 0.39
N PRO A 114 -18.76 -16.57 0.99
CA PRO A 114 -19.88 -15.98 0.26
C PRO A 114 -19.46 -15.14 -0.94
N TYR A 115 -18.37 -14.37 -0.83
CA TYR A 115 -17.84 -13.60 -1.96
C TYR A 115 -17.28 -14.52 -3.05
N THR A 116 -16.47 -15.53 -2.70
CA THR A 116 -15.90 -16.47 -3.69
C THR A 116 -17.01 -17.21 -4.44
N LEU A 117 -17.99 -17.75 -3.70
CA LEU A 117 -19.15 -18.41 -4.27
C LEU A 117 -19.95 -17.47 -5.19
N LEU A 118 -20.17 -16.22 -4.76
CA LEU A 118 -20.90 -15.24 -5.55
C LEU A 118 -20.12 -14.89 -6.83
N TYR A 119 -18.82 -14.62 -6.73
CA TYR A 119 -17.95 -14.29 -7.85
C TYR A 119 -17.94 -15.40 -8.91
N ASP A 120 -17.84 -16.66 -8.48
CA ASP A 120 -17.70 -17.81 -9.38
C ASP A 120 -19.02 -18.32 -9.97
N GLN A 121 -20.14 -18.17 -9.24
CA GLN A 121 -21.36 -18.94 -9.53
C GLN A 121 -22.64 -18.13 -9.72
N TYR A 122 -22.66 -16.81 -9.47
CA TYR A 122 -23.93 -16.05 -9.44
C TYR A 122 -24.80 -16.23 -10.70
N TYR A 123 -24.17 -16.36 -11.88
CA TYR A 123 -24.84 -16.49 -13.18
C TYR A 123 -25.50 -17.87 -13.43
N LEU A 124 -25.29 -18.85 -12.55
CA LEU A 124 -25.89 -20.19 -12.61
C LEU A 124 -26.94 -20.42 -11.51
N GLN A 125 -27.13 -19.45 -10.62
CA GLN A 125 -27.92 -19.62 -9.39
C GLN A 125 -29.24 -18.84 -9.46
N THR A 126 -30.13 -19.13 -8.50
CA THR A 126 -31.42 -18.44 -8.35
C THR A 126 -31.24 -17.06 -7.70
N GLN A 127 -32.22 -16.17 -7.89
CA GLN A 127 -32.21 -14.85 -7.24
C GLN A 127 -32.10 -14.98 -5.71
N ASP A 128 -32.91 -15.84 -5.08
CA ASP A 128 -32.90 -16.07 -3.63
C ASP A 128 -31.51 -16.49 -3.12
N TRP A 129 -30.81 -17.32 -3.88
CA TRP A 129 -29.45 -17.76 -3.53
C TRP A 129 -28.45 -16.59 -3.59
N VAL A 130 -28.55 -15.74 -4.62
CA VAL A 130 -27.69 -14.55 -4.78
C VAL A 130 -27.95 -13.56 -3.65
N GLU A 131 -29.22 -13.31 -3.29
CA GLU A 131 -29.61 -12.45 -2.17
C GLU A 131 -29.09 -12.97 -0.82
N GLU A 132 -29.15 -14.29 -0.60
CA GLU A 132 -28.56 -14.92 0.59
C GLU A 132 -27.05 -14.65 0.68
N LYS A 133 -26.31 -14.79 -0.43
CA LYS A 133 -24.86 -14.53 -0.44
C LYS A 133 -24.53 -13.05 -0.26
N ILE A 134 -25.28 -12.15 -0.89
CA ILE A 134 -25.14 -10.71 -0.65
C ILE A 134 -25.28 -10.40 0.83
N LYS A 135 -26.31 -10.94 1.49
CA LYS A 135 -26.56 -10.73 2.92
C LYS A 135 -25.38 -11.22 3.77
N LEU A 136 -24.85 -12.42 3.50
CA LEU A 136 -23.70 -12.96 4.22
C LEU A 136 -22.43 -12.12 4.01
N ILE A 137 -22.19 -11.60 2.79
CA ILE A 137 -21.05 -10.70 2.54
C ILE A 137 -21.21 -9.41 3.35
N LEU A 138 -22.40 -8.82 3.37
CA LEU A 138 -22.69 -7.61 4.14
C LEU A 138 -22.53 -7.84 5.66
N GLU A 139 -22.97 -8.99 6.18
CA GLU A 139 -22.76 -9.37 7.59
C GLU A 139 -21.27 -9.50 7.93
N ARG A 140 -20.47 -10.13 7.05
CA ARG A 140 -19.01 -10.24 7.23
C ARG A 140 -18.29 -8.90 7.12
N LEU A 141 -18.75 -8.01 6.24
CA LEU A 141 -18.27 -6.62 6.18
C LEU A 141 -18.60 -5.90 7.48
N HIS A 142 -19.82 -6.04 8.01
CA HIS A 142 -20.23 -5.44 9.27
C HIS A 142 -19.39 -5.93 10.47
N GLN A 143 -18.98 -7.20 10.45
CA GLN A 143 -18.10 -7.81 11.47
C GLN A 143 -16.60 -7.57 11.25
N ASN A 144 -16.23 -6.81 10.21
CA ASN A 144 -14.85 -6.52 9.82
C ASN A 144 -14.01 -7.79 9.53
N GLU A 145 -14.61 -8.82 8.94
CA GLU A 145 -13.94 -10.08 8.60
C GLU A 145 -13.19 -10.04 7.26
N TYR A 146 -13.54 -9.07 6.41
CA TYR A 146 -12.85 -8.84 5.14
C TYR A 146 -11.75 -7.78 5.27
N LYS A 147 -10.57 -8.11 4.73
CA LYS A 147 -9.46 -7.16 4.61
C LYS A 147 -9.75 -6.08 3.56
N SER A 148 -9.22 -4.88 3.78
CA SER A 148 -9.45 -3.72 2.91
C SER A 148 -8.99 -3.89 1.47
N ASN A 149 -8.01 -4.75 1.19
CA ASN A 149 -7.55 -5.07 -0.16
C ASN A 149 -8.56 -5.90 -0.98
N LEU A 150 -9.58 -6.47 -0.34
CA LEU A 150 -10.67 -7.19 -1.02
C LEU A 150 -11.86 -6.29 -1.36
N TYR A 151 -11.89 -5.05 -0.85
CA TYR A 151 -13.06 -4.19 -0.96
C TYR A 151 -13.35 -3.78 -2.39
N SER A 152 -12.32 -3.48 -3.19
CA SER A 152 -12.47 -3.19 -4.63
C SER A 152 -13.17 -4.33 -5.36
N ASN A 153 -12.79 -5.57 -5.06
CA ASN A 153 -13.35 -6.77 -5.69
C ASN A 153 -14.81 -7.01 -5.25
N ILE A 154 -15.11 -6.83 -3.96
CA ILE A 154 -16.49 -6.92 -3.44
C ILE A 154 -17.39 -5.85 -4.07
N LEU A 155 -16.90 -4.61 -4.21
CA LEU A 155 -17.67 -3.53 -4.85
C LEU A 155 -17.96 -3.84 -6.32
N ILE A 156 -16.99 -4.41 -7.05
CA ILE A 156 -17.17 -4.79 -8.45
C ILE A 156 -18.30 -5.81 -8.62
N ILE A 157 -18.37 -6.85 -7.79
CA ILE A 157 -19.45 -7.85 -7.90
C ILE A 157 -20.81 -7.21 -7.59
N PHE A 158 -20.91 -6.33 -6.59
CA PHE A 158 -22.16 -5.62 -6.27
C PHE A 158 -22.59 -4.64 -7.37
N ILE A 159 -21.67 -3.85 -7.94
CA ILE A 159 -21.95 -2.98 -9.10
C ILE A 159 -22.52 -3.79 -10.26
N ARG A 160 -21.93 -4.96 -10.51
CA ARG A 160 -22.37 -5.87 -11.57
C ARG A 160 -23.77 -6.43 -11.29
N LEU A 161 -24.07 -6.84 -10.06
CA LEU A 161 -25.40 -7.33 -9.70
C LEU A 161 -26.47 -6.22 -9.82
N ILE A 162 -26.18 -5.00 -9.38
CA ILE A 162 -27.09 -3.86 -9.54
C ILE A 162 -27.42 -3.59 -11.01
N LYS A 163 -26.44 -3.73 -11.91
CA LYS A 163 -26.67 -3.63 -13.36
C LYS A 163 -27.72 -4.64 -13.87
N TYR A 164 -27.86 -5.78 -13.21
CA TYR A 164 -28.87 -6.80 -13.52
C TYR A 164 -30.19 -6.64 -12.76
N GLY A 165 -30.39 -5.51 -12.06
CA GLY A 165 -31.66 -5.17 -11.39
C GLY A 165 -31.71 -5.49 -9.90
N PHE A 166 -30.59 -5.86 -9.28
CA PHE A 166 -30.52 -5.98 -7.81
C PHE A 166 -30.55 -4.60 -7.14
N PRO A 167 -31.00 -4.51 -5.87
CA PRO A 167 -31.21 -3.23 -5.19
C PRO A 167 -29.90 -2.42 -4.99
N GLU A 168 -29.97 -1.10 -5.19
CA GLU A 168 -28.80 -0.21 -5.03
C GLU A 168 -28.34 -0.09 -3.57
N GLU A 169 -29.24 -0.38 -2.62
CA GLU A 169 -28.99 -0.37 -1.18
C GLU A 169 -27.83 -1.28 -0.76
N ILE A 170 -27.50 -2.30 -1.56
CA ILE A 170 -26.35 -3.18 -1.35
C ILE A 170 -25.06 -2.37 -1.30
N LEU A 171 -24.88 -1.42 -2.23
CA LEU A 171 -23.68 -0.58 -2.28
C LEU A 171 -23.65 0.43 -1.13
N LEU A 172 -24.82 0.98 -0.75
CA LEU A 172 -24.92 1.91 0.37
C LEU A 172 -24.45 1.24 1.67
N HIS A 173 -24.96 0.04 1.98
CA HIS A 173 -24.56 -0.70 3.17
C HIS A 173 -23.10 -1.16 3.13
N ALA A 174 -22.62 -1.62 1.96
CA ALA A 174 -21.22 -2.00 1.80
C ALA A 174 -20.29 -0.79 2.06
N GLU A 175 -20.63 0.37 1.52
CA GLU A 175 -19.86 1.60 1.72
C GLU A 175 -19.81 2.00 3.21
N GLU A 176 -20.96 2.01 3.90
CA GLU A 176 -21.05 2.31 5.33
C GLU A 176 -20.15 1.40 6.18
N TYR A 177 -20.20 0.09 5.94
CA TYR A 177 -19.38 -0.88 6.69
C TYR A 177 -17.90 -0.73 6.36
N MET A 178 -17.53 -0.56 5.08
CA MET A 178 -16.14 -0.34 4.68
C MET A 178 -15.55 0.94 5.30
N ILE A 179 -16.31 2.04 5.36
CA ILE A 179 -15.90 3.26 6.05
C ILE A 179 -15.65 2.98 7.54
N SER A 180 -16.57 2.29 8.20
CA SER A 180 -16.45 1.95 9.62
C SER A 180 -15.19 1.13 9.92
N ASN A 181 -14.95 0.10 9.10
CA ASN A 181 -13.80 -0.81 9.25
C ASN A 181 -12.46 -0.08 9.06
N VAL A 182 -12.38 0.81 8.08
CA VAL A 182 -11.14 1.51 7.73
C VAL A 182 -10.92 2.75 8.61
N LYS A 183 -11.96 3.31 9.25
CA LYS A 183 -11.79 4.30 10.32
C LYS A 183 -11.01 3.74 11.52
N GLN A 184 -11.12 2.43 11.77
CA GLN A 184 -10.40 1.76 12.87
C GLN A 184 -8.97 1.33 12.49
N GLY A 185 -8.67 1.16 11.19
CA GLY A 185 -7.33 0.82 10.68
C GLY A 185 -6.55 2.03 10.16
N ASN A 186 -5.21 1.96 10.09
CA ASN A 186 -4.36 3.07 9.62
C ASN A 186 -4.14 3.11 8.10
N SER A 187 -4.93 2.38 7.32
CA SER A 187 -4.70 2.17 5.87
C SER A 187 -5.77 2.87 5.03
N ASN A 188 -5.48 3.19 3.77
CA ASN A 188 -6.48 3.53 2.76
C ASN A 188 -6.90 2.26 2.00
N ILE A 189 -8.05 2.31 1.31
CA ILE A 189 -8.45 1.24 0.39
C ILE A 189 -7.70 1.46 -0.94
N LEU A 190 -7.09 0.39 -1.46
CA LEU A 190 -6.45 0.39 -2.79
C LEU A 190 -7.53 0.29 -3.88
N ASP A 191 -7.32 0.96 -5.00
CA ASP A 191 -8.23 0.97 -6.15
C ASP A 191 -7.95 -0.15 -7.16
N ASP A 192 -7.34 -1.25 -6.70
CA ASP A 192 -7.00 -2.43 -7.48
C ASP A 192 -8.26 -3.21 -7.85
N CYS A 193 -8.95 -2.77 -8.91
CA CYS A 193 -10.19 -3.35 -9.43
C CYS A 193 -9.93 -4.60 -10.30
N ILE A 194 -9.17 -5.57 -9.78
CA ILE A 194 -8.68 -6.73 -10.55
C ILE A 194 -9.84 -7.66 -10.98
N ALA A 195 -10.98 -7.60 -10.28
CA ALA A 195 -12.16 -8.43 -10.55
C ALA A 195 -12.98 -8.07 -11.81
N SER A 196 -12.60 -7.04 -12.59
CA SER A 196 -13.31 -6.68 -13.82
C SER A 196 -12.41 -6.00 -14.85
N ASP A 197 -12.62 -6.35 -16.12
CA ASP A 197 -12.06 -5.64 -17.28
C ASP A 197 -13.04 -4.58 -17.86
N ASN A 198 -14.24 -4.44 -17.28
CA ASN A 198 -15.25 -3.51 -17.76
C ASN A 198 -14.96 -2.08 -17.27
N ALA A 199 -14.64 -1.18 -18.20
CA ALA A 199 -14.29 0.21 -17.90
C ALA A 199 -15.36 0.98 -17.11
N GLU A 200 -16.65 0.70 -17.31
CA GLU A 200 -17.74 1.36 -16.57
C GLU A 200 -17.83 0.87 -15.12
N GLU A 201 -17.69 -0.45 -14.92
CA GLU A 201 -17.66 -1.06 -13.58
C GLU A 201 -16.45 -0.57 -12.78
N ILE A 202 -15.27 -0.57 -13.41
CA ILE A 202 -14.02 -0.07 -12.82
C ILE A 202 -14.18 1.41 -12.45
N LYS A 203 -14.71 2.24 -13.35
CA LYS A 203 -14.90 3.67 -13.10
C LYS A 203 -15.81 3.91 -11.88
N LYS A 204 -16.97 3.25 -11.82
CA LYS A 204 -17.88 3.35 -10.67
C LYS A 204 -17.23 2.87 -9.37
N CYS A 205 -16.49 1.76 -9.42
CA CYS A 205 -15.76 1.25 -8.26
C CYS A 205 -14.73 2.28 -7.75
N LYS A 206 -13.94 2.88 -8.65
CA LYS A 206 -12.98 3.93 -8.30
C LYS A 206 -13.64 5.17 -7.70
N GLU A 207 -14.81 5.58 -8.19
CA GLU A 207 -15.57 6.69 -7.62
C GLU A 207 -16.03 6.40 -6.19
N ILE A 208 -16.50 5.17 -5.91
CA ILE A 208 -16.89 4.73 -4.56
C ILE A 208 -15.66 4.68 -3.63
N ILE A 209 -14.57 4.06 -4.07
CA ILE A 209 -13.32 3.98 -3.29
C ILE A 209 -12.77 5.39 -3.01
N HIS A 210 -12.82 6.29 -3.99
CA HIS A 210 -12.42 7.68 -3.81
C HIS A 210 -13.29 8.35 -2.74
N ARG A 211 -14.61 8.20 -2.79
CA ARG A 211 -15.53 8.75 -1.78
C ARG A 211 -15.25 8.20 -0.38
N ILE A 212 -15.07 6.90 -0.22
CA ILE A 212 -14.71 6.26 1.05
C ILE A 212 -13.39 6.85 1.58
N ASN A 213 -12.36 6.90 0.73
CA ASN A 213 -11.05 7.44 1.09
C ASN A 213 -11.14 8.93 1.45
N CYS A 214 -11.94 9.74 0.77
CA CYS A 214 -12.19 11.14 1.12
C CYS A 214 -12.85 11.28 2.49
N GLN A 215 -13.87 10.48 2.81
CA GLN A 215 -14.51 10.53 4.12
C GLN A 215 -13.59 10.06 5.26
N ILE A 216 -12.74 9.07 4.99
CA ILE A 216 -11.71 8.64 5.95
C ILE A 216 -10.72 9.79 6.15
N ARG A 217 -10.25 10.43 5.08
CA ARG A 217 -9.33 11.57 5.14
C ARG A 217 -9.91 12.71 5.97
N SER A 218 -11.13 13.15 5.69
CA SER A 218 -11.77 14.24 6.43
C SER A 218 -11.96 13.92 7.92
N SER A 219 -12.21 12.65 8.27
CA SER A 219 -12.28 12.23 9.68
C SER A 219 -10.91 12.17 10.37
N ARG A 220 -9.82 12.01 9.61
CA ARG A 220 -8.43 12.02 10.12
C ARG A 220 -7.80 13.41 10.10
N GLU A 221 -8.29 14.33 9.27
CA GLU A 221 -7.83 15.72 9.21
C GLU A 221 -8.00 16.45 10.54
N SER A 222 -9.11 16.24 11.25
CA SER A 222 -9.32 16.84 12.58
C SER A 222 -8.27 16.34 13.60
N LEU A 223 -8.03 15.03 13.65
CA LEU A 223 -7.03 14.42 14.55
C LEU A 223 -5.60 14.87 14.20
N ARG A 224 -5.25 14.93 12.92
CA ARG A 224 -3.94 15.41 12.47
C ARG A 224 -3.74 16.90 12.76
N THR A 225 -4.80 17.70 12.61
CA THR A 225 -4.77 19.12 12.95
C THR A 225 -4.51 19.28 14.45
N GLU A 226 -5.18 18.50 15.31
CA GLU A 226 -4.93 18.48 16.75
C GLU A 226 -3.49 18.05 17.10
N ASP A 227 -2.97 16.99 16.48
CA ASP A 227 -1.59 16.54 16.66
C ASP A 227 -0.57 17.62 16.27
N ILE A 228 -0.76 18.25 15.11
CA ILE A 228 0.12 19.33 14.63
C ILE A 228 0.02 20.53 15.56
N LEU A 229 -1.19 20.94 15.98
CA LEU A 229 -1.36 22.03 16.94
C LEU A 229 -0.67 21.72 18.27
N LYS A 230 -0.73 20.48 18.74
CA LYS A 230 -0.04 20.02 19.94
C LYS A 230 1.48 20.10 19.78
N ILE A 231 2.04 19.67 18.65
CA ILE A 231 3.47 19.83 18.35
C ILE A 231 3.85 21.32 18.32
N LEU A 232 3.06 22.13 17.61
CA LEU A 232 3.30 23.56 17.47
C LEU A 232 3.15 24.32 18.80
N SER A 233 2.51 23.74 19.83
CA SER A 233 2.45 24.35 21.16
C SER A 233 3.83 24.43 21.84
N ASN A 234 4.78 23.57 21.46
CA ASN A 234 6.16 23.62 21.96
C ASN A 234 6.99 24.70 21.24
N ASN A 235 7.29 25.81 21.91
CA ASN A 235 8.03 26.91 21.28
C ASN A 235 9.53 26.61 21.03
N GLU A 236 10.11 25.63 21.72
CA GLU A 236 11.56 25.39 21.67
C GLU A 236 11.97 24.39 20.58
N SER A 237 11.16 23.37 20.31
CA SER A 237 11.54 22.27 19.40
C SER A 237 10.47 21.82 18.41
N TRP A 238 9.38 22.60 18.24
CA TRP A 238 8.26 22.22 17.36
C TRP A 238 8.71 21.75 15.98
N ALA A 239 9.70 22.42 15.37
CA ALA A 239 10.12 22.10 14.02
C ALA A 239 10.82 20.74 13.92
N LYS A 240 11.60 20.37 14.94
CA LYS A 240 12.23 19.05 15.04
C LYS A 240 11.18 17.97 15.33
N GLU A 241 10.20 18.28 16.16
CA GLU A 241 9.08 17.38 16.44
C GLU A 241 8.20 17.15 15.20
N LEU A 242 8.00 18.15 14.35
CA LEU A 242 7.33 17.99 13.06
C LEU A 242 8.10 17.04 12.13
N ILE A 243 9.43 17.11 12.09
CA ILE A 243 10.24 16.15 11.32
C ILE A 243 9.99 14.73 11.84
N ASN A 244 10.08 14.52 13.16
CA ASN A 244 9.85 13.20 13.75
C ASN A 244 8.44 12.68 13.48
N TYR A 245 7.43 13.55 13.59
CA TYR A 245 6.05 13.22 13.28
C TYR A 245 5.89 12.80 11.82
N TRP A 246 6.48 13.56 10.89
CA TRP A 246 6.52 13.20 9.48
C TRP A 246 7.18 11.84 9.25
N ASP A 247 8.40 11.65 9.76
CA ASP A 247 9.16 10.42 9.51
C ASP A 247 8.47 9.18 10.07
N THR A 248 7.82 9.30 11.23
CA THR A 248 7.06 8.22 11.88
C THR A 248 5.78 7.88 11.10
N ASN A 249 5.11 8.89 10.55
CA ASN A 249 3.78 8.73 9.95
C ASN A 249 3.80 8.73 8.41
N ARG A 250 4.95 8.94 7.75
CA ARG A 250 5.06 9.11 6.28
C ARG A 250 4.46 7.95 5.47
N GLN A 251 4.47 6.73 6.00
CA GLN A 251 3.89 5.55 5.34
C GLN A 251 2.36 5.51 5.44
N GLN A 252 1.79 6.19 6.46
CA GLN A 252 0.35 6.27 6.75
C GLN A 252 -0.27 7.57 6.20
N ILE A 253 0.58 8.51 5.80
CA ILE A 253 0.27 9.76 5.15
C ILE A 253 0.23 9.50 3.63
N PRO A 254 -0.95 9.43 2.99
CA PRO A 254 -1.04 9.33 1.54
C PRO A 254 -0.20 10.38 0.80
N HIS A 255 0.31 10.00 -0.38
CA HIS A 255 1.15 10.85 -1.24
C HIS A 255 0.52 12.21 -1.64
N GLU A 256 -0.79 12.35 -1.45
CA GLU A 256 -1.59 13.52 -1.82
C GLU A 256 -1.72 14.58 -0.71
N ILE A 257 -0.99 14.44 0.40
CA ILE A 257 -1.23 15.30 1.58
C ILE A 257 -0.69 16.73 1.43
N GLN A 258 -1.58 17.67 1.76
CA GLN A 258 -1.41 19.10 1.96
C GLN A 258 -1.32 19.40 3.49
N MET A 259 -0.17 19.13 4.13
CA MET A 259 -0.06 19.30 5.59
C MET A 259 -0.02 20.75 6.06
N LEU A 260 0.47 21.67 5.25
CA LEU A 260 0.57 23.08 5.66
C LEU A 260 -0.82 23.71 5.78
N SER A 261 -1.77 23.30 4.95
CA SER A 261 -3.16 23.78 4.87
C SER A 261 -4.00 23.45 6.10
N TYR A 262 -3.58 22.47 6.91
CA TYR A 262 -4.25 22.15 8.18
C TYR A 262 -4.13 23.28 9.21
N ILE A 263 -3.19 24.20 9.01
CA ILE A 263 -2.92 25.31 9.92
C ILE A 263 -2.94 26.62 9.12
N ASP A 264 -3.57 27.64 9.69
CA ASP A 264 -3.67 28.93 9.04
C ASP A 264 -2.30 29.60 8.83
N ALA A 265 -2.16 30.35 7.73
CA ALA A 265 -0.92 31.02 7.37
C ALA A 265 -0.47 32.07 8.39
N ASP A 266 -1.38 32.74 9.10
CA ASP A 266 -1.07 33.63 10.23
C ASP A 266 -0.40 32.87 11.36
N PHE A 267 -0.92 31.70 11.70
CA PHE A 267 -0.37 30.89 12.78
C PHE A 267 1.04 30.38 12.43
N TRP A 268 1.22 29.86 11.20
CA TRP A 268 2.55 29.49 10.69
C TRP A 268 3.53 30.66 10.76
N LEU A 269 3.12 31.82 10.27
CA LEU A 269 3.99 32.99 10.24
C LEU A 269 4.37 33.42 11.66
N GLN A 270 3.41 33.51 12.58
CA GLN A 270 3.69 33.83 13.98
C GLN A 270 4.70 32.85 14.59
N LYS A 271 4.55 31.53 14.33
CA LYS A 271 5.49 30.53 14.82
C LYS A 271 6.88 30.69 14.22
N ILE A 272 6.99 30.89 12.90
CA ILE A 272 8.27 31.11 12.22
C ILE A 272 8.96 32.38 12.74
N LEU A 273 8.23 33.48 12.85
CA LEU A 273 8.78 34.77 13.26
C LEU A 273 9.17 34.82 14.74
N ASN A 274 8.50 34.09 15.62
CA ASN A 274 8.86 34.01 17.04
C ASN A 274 9.92 32.95 17.34
N SER A 275 10.34 32.17 16.35
CA SER A 275 11.32 31.09 16.52
C SER A 275 12.78 31.57 16.43
N ASN A 276 13.67 30.78 17.01
CA ASN A 276 15.11 30.94 16.84
C ASN A 276 15.57 30.39 15.47
N ALA A 277 16.83 30.66 15.11
CA ALA A 277 17.40 30.21 13.84
C ALA A 277 17.42 28.67 13.69
N GLU A 278 17.59 27.93 14.79
CA GLU A 278 17.63 26.47 14.79
C GLU A 278 16.26 25.86 14.42
N ASN A 279 15.17 26.36 14.98
CA ASN A 279 13.83 25.90 14.61
C ASN A 279 13.49 26.25 13.16
N ILE A 280 13.88 27.43 12.69
CA ILE A 280 13.68 27.79 11.28
C ILE A 280 14.49 26.84 10.37
N HIS A 281 15.71 26.48 10.76
CA HIS A 281 16.50 25.50 10.04
C HIS A 281 15.83 24.11 9.99
N HIS A 282 15.37 23.59 11.12
CA HIS A 282 14.63 22.32 11.17
C HIS A 282 13.34 22.40 10.34
N PHE A 283 12.63 23.52 10.38
CA PHE A 283 11.42 23.69 9.58
C PHE A 283 11.72 23.61 8.08
N ARG A 284 12.84 24.20 7.63
CA ARG A 284 13.30 24.04 6.24
C ARG A 284 13.60 22.58 5.89
N MET A 285 14.16 21.80 6.82
CA MET A 285 14.38 20.35 6.61
C MET A 285 13.05 19.60 6.48
N PHE A 286 12.08 19.90 7.34
CA PHE A 286 10.72 19.36 7.25
C PHE A 286 10.08 19.68 5.89
N ILE A 287 10.18 20.92 5.42
CA ILE A 287 9.68 21.33 4.10
C ILE A 287 10.35 20.54 2.96
N ASN A 288 11.65 20.25 3.04
CA ASN A 288 12.32 19.40 2.04
C ASN A 288 11.81 17.96 2.05
N GLY A 289 11.47 17.42 3.23
CA GLY A 289 10.86 16.10 3.35
C GLY A 289 9.45 16.07 2.76
N LEU A 290 8.67 17.12 2.98
CA LEU A 290 7.32 17.27 2.47
C LEU A 290 7.30 17.55 0.96
N TYR A 291 8.22 18.38 0.47
CA TYR A 291 8.33 18.81 -0.93
C TYR A 291 9.75 18.56 -1.47
N PRO A 292 10.09 17.31 -1.85
CA PRO A 292 11.39 16.98 -2.39
C PRO A 292 11.61 17.62 -3.76
N ASP A 293 12.83 18.07 -4.04
CA ASP A 293 13.21 18.74 -5.29
C ASP A 293 12.92 17.93 -6.57
N ASN A 294 12.86 16.61 -6.46
CA ASN A 294 12.66 15.66 -7.55
C ASN A 294 11.20 15.22 -7.75
N VAL A 295 10.26 15.69 -6.93
CA VAL A 295 8.85 15.27 -6.95
C VAL A 295 7.94 16.48 -6.97
N ILE A 296 7.09 16.60 -8.00
CA ILE A 296 6.03 17.62 -8.04
C ILE A 296 4.71 16.96 -7.63
N ARG A 297 4.07 17.47 -6.57
CA ARG A 297 2.82 16.94 -6.04
C ARG A 297 1.63 17.66 -6.67
N GLY A 298 0.92 17.00 -7.58
CA GLY A 298 -0.19 17.62 -8.33
C GLY A 298 -1.36 18.11 -7.49
N ASN A 299 -1.61 17.51 -6.32
CA ASN A 299 -2.76 17.83 -5.47
C ASN A 299 -2.40 18.80 -4.32
N ALA A 300 -1.35 19.62 -4.45
CA ALA A 300 -0.84 20.46 -3.36
C ALA A 300 -1.43 21.89 -3.30
N ASP A 301 -2.55 22.16 -3.99
CA ASP A 301 -3.06 23.52 -4.21
C ASP A 301 -3.32 24.32 -2.92
N ASP A 302 -3.91 23.72 -1.89
CA ASP A 302 -4.22 24.45 -0.65
C ASP A 302 -2.96 24.76 0.16
N ASP A 303 -1.98 23.85 0.18
CA ASP A 303 -0.65 24.13 0.74
C ASP A 303 0.04 25.27 -0.03
N MET A 304 -0.14 25.35 -1.35
CA MET A 304 0.43 26.43 -2.14
C MET A 304 -0.18 27.79 -1.80
N LEU A 305 -1.45 27.86 -1.40
CA LEU A 305 -2.06 29.10 -0.89
C LEU A 305 -1.38 29.55 0.41
N ILE A 306 -1.13 28.61 1.33
CA ILE A 306 -0.40 28.89 2.59
C ILE A 306 1.03 29.34 2.29
N ILE A 307 1.75 28.61 1.43
CA ILE A 307 3.12 28.91 1.02
C ILE A 307 3.21 30.31 0.41
N GLN A 308 2.29 30.66 -0.50
CA GLN A 308 2.25 31.97 -1.13
C GLN A 308 2.05 33.10 -0.10
N SER A 309 1.14 32.89 0.86
CA SER A 309 0.89 33.82 1.96
C SER A 309 2.14 34.04 2.82
N ILE A 310 2.83 32.96 3.20
CA ILE A 310 4.08 33.02 3.97
C ILE A 310 5.17 33.77 3.18
N ILE A 311 5.38 33.45 1.90
CA ILE A 311 6.38 34.11 1.04
C ILE A 311 6.13 35.61 0.99
N ASN A 312 4.88 36.03 0.78
CA ASN A 312 4.53 37.44 0.64
C ASN A 312 4.79 38.22 1.93
N ARG A 313 4.54 37.62 3.10
CA ARG A 313 4.71 38.29 4.39
C ARG A 313 6.15 38.27 4.89
N LEU A 314 6.94 37.27 4.51
CA LEU A 314 8.38 37.25 4.75
C LEU A 314 9.15 38.28 3.90
N LYS A 315 8.58 38.83 2.82
CA LYS A 315 9.28 39.83 1.97
C LYS A 315 9.64 41.11 2.70
N SER A 316 8.83 41.53 3.67
CA SER A 316 8.97 42.80 4.39
C SER A 316 9.49 42.65 5.81
N TYR A 317 9.81 41.43 6.25
CA TYR A 317 10.25 41.15 7.61
C TYR A 317 11.77 41.16 7.73
N THR A 318 12.26 41.85 8.77
CA THR A 318 13.68 41.87 9.13
C THR A 318 13.80 41.78 10.64
N ASP A 319 14.63 40.86 11.13
CA ASP A 319 14.95 40.69 12.54
C ASP A 319 16.26 41.40 12.92
N SER A 320 16.50 41.58 14.21
CA SER A 320 17.80 42.05 14.72
C SER A 320 18.88 40.95 14.64
N ASP A 321 18.49 39.68 14.72
CA ASP A 321 19.40 38.53 14.63
C ASP A 321 19.73 38.23 13.16
N LYS A 322 21.00 38.40 12.80
CA LYS A 322 21.52 38.17 11.45
C LYS A 322 21.46 36.71 11.01
N ILE A 323 21.65 35.76 11.93
CA ILE A 323 21.59 34.32 11.61
C ILE A 323 20.14 33.92 11.39
N LYS A 324 19.22 34.43 12.19
CA LYS A 324 17.78 34.26 11.96
C LYS A 324 17.34 34.82 10.61
N ASN A 325 17.78 36.04 10.26
CA ASN A 325 17.52 36.63 8.95
C ASN A 325 18.02 35.76 7.79
N MET A 326 19.22 35.20 7.91
CA MET A 326 19.76 34.27 6.91
C MET A 326 18.87 33.02 6.75
N GLN A 327 18.41 32.43 7.85
CA GLN A 327 17.52 31.27 7.80
C GLN A 327 16.15 31.62 7.18
N LEU A 328 15.59 32.78 7.49
CA LEU A 328 14.33 33.26 6.89
C LEU A 328 14.48 33.53 5.39
N MET A 329 15.61 34.08 4.96
CA MET A 329 15.92 34.29 3.54
C MET A 329 15.96 32.96 2.80
N TRP A 330 16.67 31.97 3.32
CA TRP A 330 16.74 30.64 2.71
C TRP A 330 15.41 29.89 2.73
N LEU A 331 14.61 30.02 3.78
CA LEU A 331 13.25 29.46 3.82
C LEU A 331 12.39 30.08 2.71
N LYS A 332 12.44 31.41 2.55
CA LYS A 332 11.70 32.11 1.49
C LYS A 332 12.12 31.66 0.09
N GLU A 333 13.41 31.49 -0.17
CA GLU A 333 13.92 30.98 -1.45
C GLU A 333 13.40 29.56 -1.73
N GLN A 334 13.47 28.67 -0.74
CA GLN A 334 12.98 27.30 -0.83
C GLN A 334 11.47 27.25 -1.12
N LEU A 335 10.66 27.98 -0.35
CA LEU A 335 9.22 28.06 -0.55
C LEU A 335 8.87 28.63 -1.93
N SER A 336 9.61 29.66 -2.38
CA SER A 336 9.41 30.26 -3.71
C SER A 336 9.69 29.25 -4.83
N LYS A 337 10.75 28.43 -4.70
CA LYS A 337 11.07 27.38 -5.66
C LYS A 337 9.94 26.35 -5.76
N ILE A 338 9.45 25.86 -4.62
CA ILE A 338 8.34 24.88 -4.54
C ILE A 338 7.09 25.44 -5.23
N TYR A 339 6.71 26.67 -4.89
CA TYR A 339 5.53 27.32 -5.47
C TYR A 339 5.63 27.48 -6.99
N GLN A 340 6.80 27.88 -7.51
CA GLN A 340 7.01 28.04 -8.96
C GLN A 340 6.99 26.69 -9.71
N GLN A 341 7.57 25.64 -9.12
CA GLN A 341 7.52 24.30 -9.70
C GLN A 341 6.08 23.78 -9.80
N HIS A 342 5.26 24.00 -8.76
CA HIS A 342 3.85 23.61 -8.75
C HIS A 342 3.02 24.33 -9.82
N ILE A 343 3.12 25.67 -9.90
CA ILE A 343 2.44 26.44 -10.95
C ILE A 343 2.85 25.97 -12.36
N GLY A 344 4.14 25.70 -12.56
CA GLY A 344 4.65 25.21 -13.83
C GLY A 344 4.06 23.86 -14.23
N TYR A 345 3.82 22.97 -13.27
CA TYR A 345 3.15 21.68 -13.48
C TYR A 345 1.67 21.84 -13.80
N MET A 346 0.93 22.64 -13.01
CA MET A 346 -0.51 22.86 -13.25
C MET A 346 -0.80 23.43 -14.64
N LYS A 347 0.05 24.36 -15.12
CA LYS A 347 -0.07 24.93 -16.48
C LYS A 347 0.13 23.91 -17.61
N LYS A 348 0.97 22.88 -17.39
CA LYS A 348 1.25 21.85 -18.40
C LYS A 348 0.15 20.79 -18.49
N ASN A 349 -0.57 20.53 -17.40
CA ASN A 349 -1.63 19.53 -17.34
C ASN A 349 -3.03 20.11 -17.56
N SER A 350 -3.14 21.43 -17.74
CA SER A 350 -4.38 22.13 -18.09
C SER A 350 -4.52 22.41 -19.60
N GLN A 351 -3.58 21.90 -20.41
CA GLN A 351 -3.59 21.89 -21.87
C GLN A 351 -3.80 20.45 -22.35
#